data_AF-A0A543K511-F1
#
_entry.id   AF-A0A543K511-F1
#
_cell.length_a   1.000
_cell.length_b   1.000
_cell.length_c   1.000
_cell.angle_alpha   90.00
_cell.angle_beta   90.00
_cell.angle_gamma   90.00
#
_symmetry.space_group_name_H-M   'P 1'
#
loop_
_entity.id
_entity.type
_entity.pdbx_description
1 polymer ?
#
loop_
_entity_poly.entity_id
_entity_poly.type
_entity_poly.pdbx_seq_one_letter_code
_entity_poly.pdbx_strand_id
1 'polypeptide(L)'
;MTPDDIMRIFARRGPLPIKAIEAAREQREAMVPLFLEHINVLQKARVEDLSEDDPFVFIYHLLAEWRETSAYRPMAKLFQREPDHLDALLGDAITETSDRVMFGLFDGDLEPIFEIIRNRRADSFLRGEMFDAITLIALSEPGLRPQVRDFLTEFHDDADAKTEEEIWWAWAQTVGVLGFEDMVCKVRAVFERGWITPDHTAYADFEHVMQVNRTADSASGFAAEYHNRPITDTVAELKGWYCFSPEYLASKSRVQPLALTNPELFGTQPVQANTKIGRNDPCPCGSGKKYKKCCAA
;
A
#
# COMPACT_ATOMS: atom_id res chain seq x y z
N MET A 1 29.22 -0.15 -13.57
CA MET A 1 28.21 -1.21 -13.36
C MET A 1 27.24 -1.10 -14.52
N THR A 2 27.01 -2.16 -15.31
CA THR A 2 26.09 -2.06 -16.46
C THR A 2 24.63 -1.98 -15.99
N PRO A 3 23.68 -1.48 -16.80
CA PRO A 3 22.25 -1.53 -16.46
C PRO A 3 21.76 -2.93 -16.09
N ASP A 4 22.21 -3.97 -16.80
CA ASP A 4 21.88 -5.37 -16.49
C ASP A 4 22.50 -5.86 -15.18
N ASP A 5 23.68 -5.37 -14.79
CA ASP A 5 24.24 -5.63 -13.47
C ASP A 5 23.40 -4.98 -12.38
N ILE A 6 22.95 -3.73 -12.59
CA ILE A 6 22.10 -2.99 -11.64
C ILE A 6 20.80 -3.74 -11.40
N MET A 7 20.07 -4.09 -12.48
CA MET A 7 18.81 -4.84 -12.37
C MET A 7 18.99 -6.18 -11.65
N ARG A 8 20.08 -6.91 -11.93
CA ARG A 8 20.42 -8.16 -11.24
C ARG A 8 20.78 -7.97 -9.77
N ILE A 9 21.30 -6.82 -9.38
CA ILE A 9 21.60 -6.50 -7.97
C ILE A 9 20.32 -6.12 -7.24
N PHE A 10 19.44 -5.33 -7.85
CA PHE A 10 18.14 -5.01 -7.28
C PHE A 10 17.26 -6.25 -7.09
N ALA A 11 17.36 -7.23 -8.00
CA ALA A 11 16.62 -8.49 -7.92
C ALA A 11 17.21 -9.53 -6.93
N ARG A 12 17.93 -9.09 -5.89
CA ARG A 12 18.59 -9.97 -4.93
C ARG A 12 18.35 -9.49 -3.51
N ARG A 13 17.90 -10.42 -2.66
CA ARG A 13 17.85 -10.19 -1.22
C ARG A 13 19.25 -9.95 -0.65
N GLY A 14 19.39 -8.87 0.11
CA GLY A 14 20.64 -8.51 0.76
C GLY A 14 20.54 -7.15 1.46
N PRO A 15 21.68 -6.64 1.95
CA PRO A 15 21.76 -5.27 2.45
C PRO A 15 21.35 -4.26 1.37
N LEU A 16 20.95 -3.07 1.78
CA LEU A 16 20.59 -1.99 0.85
C LEU A 16 21.70 -1.79 -0.21
N PRO A 17 21.40 -1.93 -1.52
CA PRO A 17 22.42 -1.92 -2.56
C PRO A 17 22.83 -0.49 -2.96
N ILE A 18 23.41 0.27 -2.02
CA ILE A 18 23.74 1.70 -2.17
C ILE A 18 24.53 1.97 -3.46
N LYS A 19 25.57 1.18 -3.74
CA LYS A 19 26.40 1.35 -4.95
C LYS A 19 25.62 1.14 -6.25
N ALA A 20 24.60 0.28 -6.24
CA ALA A 20 23.77 0.05 -7.43
C ALA A 20 22.75 1.18 -7.60
N ILE A 21 22.19 1.71 -6.50
CA ILE A 21 21.33 2.90 -6.52
C ILE A 21 22.10 4.11 -7.06
N GLU A 22 23.32 4.35 -6.57
CA GLU A 22 24.20 5.41 -7.05
C GLU A 22 24.56 5.23 -8.54
N ALA A 23 24.92 4.00 -8.95
CA ALA A 23 25.23 3.71 -10.35
C ALA A 23 24.00 3.85 -11.27
N ALA A 24 22.78 3.61 -10.77
CA ALA A 24 21.54 3.85 -11.50
C ALA A 24 21.29 5.35 -11.70
N ARG A 25 21.55 6.19 -10.68
CA ARG A 25 21.45 7.66 -10.77
C ARG A 25 22.35 8.20 -11.87
N GLU A 26 23.60 7.73 -11.94
CA GLU A 26 24.57 8.14 -12.97
C GLU A 26 24.18 7.70 -14.39
N GLN A 27 23.26 6.74 -14.53
CA GLN A 27 22.85 6.15 -15.79
C GLN A 27 21.34 6.25 -16.05
N ARG A 28 20.68 7.30 -15.51
CA ARG A 28 19.22 7.49 -15.58
C ARG A 28 18.63 7.23 -16.98
N GLU A 29 19.22 7.82 -18.03
CA GLU A 29 18.71 7.69 -19.40
C GLU A 29 18.67 6.23 -19.89
N ALA A 30 19.61 5.39 -19.46
CA ALA A 30 19.64 3.97 -19.79
C ALA A 30 18.74 3.12 -18.88
N MET A 31 18.52 3.55 -17.63
CA MET A 31 17.71 2.81 -16.65
C MET A 31 16.20 3.03 -16.84
N VAL A 32 15.76 4.24 -17.17
CA VAL A 32 14.32 4.56 -17.27
C VAL A 32 13.58 3.62 -18.25
N PRO A 33 14.07 3.34 -19.47
CA PRO A 33 13.39 2.38 -20.36
C PRO A 33 13.26 0.97 -19.77
N LEU A 34 14.28 0.50 -19.03
CA LEU A 34 14.25 -0.81 -18.38
C LEU A 34 13.24 -0.83 -17.23
N PHE A 35 13.17 0.24 -16.45
CA PHE A 35 12.22 0.41 -15.36
C PHE A 35 10.78 0.43 -15.86
N LEU A 36 10.50 1.18 -16.92
CA LEU A 36 9.18 1.23 -17.54
C LEU A 36 8.78 -0.12 -18.14
N GLU A 37 9.71 -0.83 -18.78
CA GLU A 37 9.43 -2.17 -19.29
C GLU A 37 9.14 -3.15 -18.14
N HIS A 38 9.88 -3.06 -17.03
CA HIS A 38 9.60 -3.87 -15.85
C HIS A 38 8.20 -3.61 -15.28
N ILE A 39 7.79 -2.34 -15.16
CA ILE A 39 6.42 -1.98 -14.74
C ILE A 39 5.37 -2.57 -15.70
N ASN A 40 5.63 -2.55 -17.01
CA ASN A 40 4.73 -3.14 -18.01
C ASN A 40 4.63 -4.67 -17.91
N VAL A 41 5.71 -5.34 -17.50
CA VAL A 41 5.71 -6.78 -17.20
C VAL A 41 4.86 -7.05 -15.96
N LEU A 42 5.07 -6.31 -14.87
CA LEU A 42 4.33 -6.47 -13.61
C LEU A 42 2.82 -6.27 -13.79
N GLN A 43 2.38 -5.29 -14.58
CA GLN A 43 0.96 -5.09 -14.89
C GLN A 43 0.25 -6.33 -15.48
N LYS A 44 1.03 -7.22 -16.14
CA LYS A 44 0.54 -8.43 -16.81
C LYS A 44 0.85 -9.70 -16.03
N ALA A 45 1.73 -9.63 -15.03
CA ALA A 45 2.15 -10.77 -14.24
C ALA A 45 0.99 -11.32 -13.42
N ARG A 46 0.99 -12.63 -13.20
CA ARG A 46 0.10 -13.25 -12.23
C ARG A 46 0.73 -13.13 -10.85
N VAL A 47 -0.09 -13.07 -9.81
CA VAL A 47 0.40 -12.99 -8.41
C VAL A 47 1.37 -14.14 -8.10
N GLU A 48 1.12 -15.34 -8.63
CA GLU A 48 1.98 -16.51 -8.37
C GLU A 48 3.37 -16.44 -9.03
N ASP A 49 3.53 -15.55 -10.01
CA ASP A 49 4.80 -15.35 -10.71
C ASP A 49 5.64 -14.23 -10.06
N LEU A 50 5.09 -13.53 -9.06
CA LEU A 50 5.77 -12.45 -8.35
C LEU A 50 6.75 -12.98 -7.32
N SER A 51 7.79 -12.19 -7.04
CA SER A 51 8.83 -12.54 -6.09
C SER A 51 9.01 -11.42 -5.07
N GLU A 52 9.17 -11.78 -3.79
CA GLU A 52 9.62 -10.83 -2.75
C GLU A 52 11.01 -10.23 -3.05
N ASP A 53 11.78 -10.87 -3.94
CA ASP A 53 13.10 -10.39 -4.35
C ASP A 53 13.04 -9.56 -5.66
N ASP A 54 11.85 -9.16 -6.11
CA ASP A 54 11.67 -8.34 -7.31
C ASP A 54 12.33 -6.96 -7.17
N PRO A 55 12.98 -6.42 -8.22
CA PRO A 55 13.65 -5.11 -8.14
C PRO A 55 12.69 -3.92 -7.95
N PHE A 56 11.37 -4.14 -7.99
CA PHE A 56 10.36 -3.09 -8.09
C PHE A 56 10.47 -2.02 -7.02
N VAL A 57 10.72 -2.37 -5.75
CA VAL A 57 10.83 -1.37 -4.67
C VAL A 57 11.93 -0.34 -4.99
N PHE A 58 13.06 -0.73 -5.58
CA PHE A 58 14.11 0.23 -5.94
C PHE A 58 13.73 1.08 -7.15
N ILE A 59 13.14 0.44 -8.16
CA ILE A 59 12.66 1.10 -9.39
C ILE A 59 11.66 2.20 -9.03
N TYR A 60 10.69 1.83 -8.20
CA TYR A 60 9.61 2.65 -7.71
C TYR A 60 10.09 3.93 -7.01
N HIS A 61 11.01 3.82 -6.04
CA HIS A 61 11.56 4.98 -5.33
C HIS A 61 12.50 5.82 -6.20
N LEU A 62 13.30 5.20 -7.07
CA LEU A 62 14.19 5.93 -7.98
C LEU A 62 13.42 6.77 -8.99
N LEU A 63 12.33 6.24 -9.56
CA LEU A 63 11.50 7.00 -10.50
C LEU A 63 10.87 8.23 -9.82
N ALA A 64 10.43 8.08 -8.56
CA ALA A 64 9.92 9.20 -7.76
C ALA A 64 10.99 10.25 -7.48
N GLU A 65 12.18 9.81 -7.02
CA GLU A 65 13.34 10.68 -6.80
C GLU A 65 13.69 11.50 -8.05
N TRP A 66 13.64 10.86 -9.22
CA TRP A 66 13.97 11.46 -10.50
C TRP A 66 12.85 12.28 -11.13
N ARG A 67 11.68 12.32 -10.49
CA ARG A 67 10.45 12.92 -11.00
C ARG A 67 10.15 12.47 -12.43
N GLU A 68 10.26 11.16 -12.68
CA GLU A 68 10.13 10.59 -14.02
C GLU A 68 8.65 10.47 -14.44
N THR A 69 8.10 11.53 -15.00
CA THR A 69 6.66 11.61 -15.33
C THR A 69 6.20 10.60 -16.37
N SER A 70 7.11 10.06 -17.19
CA SER A 70 6.77 8.99 -18.13
C SER A 70 6.31 7.70 -17.44
N ALA A 71 6.61 7.52 -16.15
CA ALA A 71 6.16 6.39 -15.34
C ALA A 71 4.78 6.58 -14.71
N TYR A 72 4.20 7.78 -14.71
CA TYR A 72 2.94 8.09 -14.04
C TYR A 72 1.79 7.17 -14.45
N ARG A 73 1.51 7.10 -15.75
CA ARG A 73 0.39 6.31 -16.29
C ARG A 73 0.64 4.79 -16.18
N PRO A 74 1.85 4.28 -16.49
CA PRO A 74 2.19 2.88 -16.20
C PRO A 74 2.03 2.52 -14.72
N MET A 75 2.43 3.40 -13.80
CA MET A 75 2.31 3.18 -12.36
C MET A 75 0.85 3.20 -11.92
N ALA A 76 0.09 4.21 -12.35
CA ALA A 76 -1.34 4.31 -12.05
C ALA A 76 -2.10 3.06 -12.50
N LYS A 77 -1.75 2.52 -13.67
CA LYS A 77 -2.34 1.27 -14.16
C LYS A 77 -1.91 0.04 -13.36
N LEU A 78 -0.67 -0.02 -12.86
CA LEU A 78 -0.23 -1.07 -11.95
C LEU A 78 -0.98 -0.99 -10.61
N PHE A 79 -1.23 0.21 -10.10
CA PHE A 79 -1.96 0.45 -8.84
C PHE A 79 -3.43 0.06 -8.90
N GLN A 80 -3.96 -0.22 -10.09
CA GLN A 80 -5.31 -0.75 -10.29
C GLN A 80 -5.39 -2.29 -10.19
N ARG A 81 -4.27 -2.99 -9.93
CA ARG A 81 -4.23 -4.45 -9.72
C ARG A 81 -4.89 -4.84 -8.39
N GLU A 82 -5.24 -6.13 -8.27
CA GLU A 82 -5.84 -6.65 -7.04
C GLU A 82 -4.92 -6.51 -5.80
N PRO A 83 -5.47 -6.43 -4.57
CA PRO A 83 -4.68 -6.20 -3.35
C PRO A 83 -3.53 -7.20 -3.17
N ASP A 84 -3.78 -8.50 -3.32
CA ASP A 84 -2.74 -9.54 -3.19
C ASP A 84 -1.57 -9.34 -4.18
N HIS A 85 -1.84 -8.76 -5.35
CA HIS A 85 -0.79 -8.44 -6.33
C HIS A 85 0.09 -7.28 -5.86
N LEU A 86 -0.53 -6.25 -5.28
CA LEU A 86 0.19 -5.08 -4.78
C LEU A 86 0.95 -5.41 -3.49
N ASP A 87 0.35 -6.17 -2.58
CA ASP A 87 0.99 -6.64 -1.35
C ASP A 87 2.25 -7.46 -1.67
N ALA A 88 2.18 -8.37 -2.64
CA ALA A 88 3.33 -9.15 -3.08
C ALA A 88 4.49 -8.31 -3.65
N LEU A 89 4.21 -7.11 -4.20
CA LEU A 89 5.21 -6.23 -4.80
C LEU A 89 5.76 -5.18 -3.83
N LEU A 90 4.88 -4.62 -3.00
CA LEU A 90 5.15 -3.41 -2.22
C LEU A 90 5.13 -3.70 -0.72
N GLY A 91 4.27 -4.61 -0.25
CA GLY A 91 4.03 -4.83 1.18
C GLY A 91 3.82 -3.50 1.90
N ASP A 92 4.60 -3.26 2.96
CA ASP A 92 4.55 -2.01 3.75
C ASP A 92 4.83 -0.75 2.91
N ALA A 93 5.49 -0.85 1.75
CA ALA A 93 5.69 0.29 0.86
C ALA A 93 4.38 0.90 0.35
N ILE A 94 3.27 0.16 0.39
CA ILE A 94 1.93 0.69 0.10
C ILE A 94 1.67 1.91 0.98
N THR A 95 1.70 1.75 2.30
CA THR A 95 1.37 2.82 3.28
C THR A 95 2.54 3.73 3.64
N GLU A 96 3.77 3.34 3.32
CA GLU A 96 4.95 4.12 3.72
C GLU A 96 5.34 5.18 2.69
N THR A 97 5.13 4.92 1.39
CA THR A 97 5.68 5.78 0.32
C THR A 97 4.79 6.01 -0.89
N SER A 98 3.57 5.46 -0.95
CA SER A 98 2.81 5.49 -2.21
C SER A 98 2.23 6.82 -2.62
N ASP A 99 1.80 7.59 -1.65
CA ASP A 99 1.42 8.98 -1.83
C ASP A 99 2.57 9.80 -2.47
N ARG A 100 3.78 9.70 -1.91
CA ARG A 100 4.97 10.46 -2.28
C ARG A 100 5.57 10.00 -3.60
N VAL A 101 5.50 8.71 -3.91
CA VAL A 101 5.91 8.22 -5.22
C VAL A 101 4.95 8.73 -6.28
N MET A 102 3.63 8.58 -6.10
CA MET A 102 2.68 9.10 -7.08
C MET A 102 2.77 10.62 -7.25
N PHE A 103 3.01 11.36 -6.16
CA PHE A 103 3.35 12.78 -6.22
C PHE A 103 4.61 13.05 -7.07
N GLY A 104 5.68 12.28 -6.87
CA GLY A 104 6.93 12.44 -7.62
C GLY A 104 6.76 12.17 -9.12
N LEU A 105 5.88 11.25 -9.49
CA LEU A 105 5.60 10.88 -10.88
C LEU A 105 4.59 11.81 -11.57
N PHE A 106 3.86 12.65 -10.85
CA PHE A 106 2.72 13.40 -11.37
C PHE A 106 3.00 14.13 -12.70
N ASP A 107 2.18 13.88 -13.72
CA ASP A 107 2.35 14.43 -15.08
C ASP A 107 1.51 15.68 -15.38
N GLY A 108 0.76 16.18 -14.38
CA GLY A 108 -0.16 17.31 -14.52
C GLY A 108 -1.64 16.93 -14.66
N ASP A 109 -1.97 15.64 -14.82
CA ASP A 109 -3.34 15.14 -14.95
C ASP A 109 -3.76 14.35 -13.71
N LEU A 110 -4.75 14.84 -12.95
CA LEU A 110 -5.23 14.20 -11.71
C LEU A 110 -6.10 12.96 -11.96
N GLU A 111 -6.63 12.76 -13.18
CA GLU A 111 -7.63 11.72 -13.43
C GLU A 111 -7.11 10.30 -13.12
N PRO A 112 -5.87 9.90 -13.47
CA PRO A 112 -5.37 8.58 -13.10
C PRO A 112 -5.36 8.30 -11.59
N ILE A 113 -5.09 9.31 -10.75
CA ILE A 113 -5.16 9.15 -9.29
C ILE A 113 -6.61 9.05 -8.83
N PHE A 114 -7.52 9.86 -9.39
CA PHE A 114 -8.95 9.77 -9.11
C PHE A 114 -9.54 8.41 -9.49
N GLU A 115 -9.12 7.82 -10.61
CA GLU A 115 -9.52 6.48 -11.03
C GLU A 115 -9.10 5.41 -10.01
N ILE A 116 -7.91 5.53 -9.39
CA ILE A 116 -7.45 4.59 -8.35
C ILE A 116 -8.36 4.74 -7.11
N ILE A 117 -8.56 5.97 -6.64
CA ILE A 117 -9.41 6.26 -5.46
C ILE A 117 -10.83 5.69 -5.62
N ARG A 118 -11.43 5.88 -6.81
CA ARG A 118 -12.79 5.40 -7.13
C ARG A 118 -12.85 3.88 -7.29
N ASN A 119 -11.74 3.19 -7.58
CA ASN A 119 -11.75 1.74 -7.79
C ASN A 119 -11.90 0.98 -6.46
N ARG A 120 -13.14 0.61 -6.13
CA ARG A 120 -13.48 -0.18 -4.94
C ARG A 120 -12.91 -1.61 -4.90
N ARG A 121 -12.20 -2.04 -5.96
CA ARG A 121 -11.49 -3.33 -6.00
C ARG A 121 -9.98 -3.18 -5.82
N ALA A 122 -9.45 -1.96 -5.87
CA ALA A 122 -8.06 -1.69 -5.55
C ALA A 122 -7.85 -1.80 -4.03
N ASP A 123 -6.60 -1.93 -3.63
CA ASP A 123 -6.19 -1.97 -2.24
C ASP A 123 -6.68 -0.74 -1.46
N SER A 124 -7.30 -0.94 -0.29
CA SER A 124 -7.94 0.15 0.46
C SER A 124 -6.93 1.12 1.07
N PHE A 125 -5.76 0.63 1.49
CA PHE A 125 -4.68 1.47 1.99
C PHE A 125 -4.12 2.31 0.85
N LEU A 126 -3.82 1.70 -0.30
CA LEU A 126 -3.36 2.44 -1.48
C LEU A 126 -4.35 3.54 -1.90
N ARG A 127 -5.66 3.24 -1.85
CA ARG A 127 -6.70 4.25 -2.12
C ARG A 127 -6.64 5.42 -1.12
N GLY A 128 -6.37 5.13 0.15
CA GLY A 128 -6.10 6.13 1.18
C GLY A 128 -4.88 6.99 0.83
N GLU A 129 -3.75 6.37 0.50
CA GLU A 129 -2.51 7.06 0.10
C GLU A 129 -2.69 7.96 -1.12
N MET A 130 -3.61 7.62 -2.03
CA MET A 130 -3.93 8.48 -3.17
C MET A 130 -4.62 9.79 -2.77
N PHE A 131 -5.34 9.83 -1.64
CA PHE A 131 -5.83 11.09 -1.07
C PHE A 131 -4.68 11.96 -0.57
N ASP A 132 -3.66 11.36 0.05
CA ASP A 132 -2.46 12.07 0.47
C ASP A 132 -1.65 12.56 -0.74
N ALA A 133 -1.58 11.77 -1.82
CA ALA A 133 -0.96 12.19 -3.09
C ALA A 133 -1.64 13.46 -3.66
N ILE A 134 -2.97 13.46 -3.80
CA ILE A 134 -3.68 14.66 -4.31
C ILE A 134 -3.60 15.84 -3.35
N THR A 135 -3.45 15.59 -2.04
CA THR A 135 -3.19 16.63 -1.04
C THR A 135 -1.84 17.28 -1.29
N LEU A 136 -0.77 16.50 -1.44
CA LEU A 136 0.57 16.98 -1.76
C LEU A 136 0.61 17.75 -3.08
N ILE A 137 -0.07 17.23 -4.12
CA ILE A 137 -0.19 17.89 -5.42
C ILE A 137 -0.91 19.24 -5.26
N ALA A 138 -2.06 19.27 -4.59
CA ALA A 138 -2.86 20.50 -4.43
C ALA A 138 -2.19 21.57 -3.55
N LEU A 139 -1.32 21.15 -2.62
CA LEU A 139 -0.47 22.06 -1.86
C LEU A 139 0.67 22.63 -2.73
N SER A 140 1.26 21.81 -3.59
CA SER A 140 2.38 22.20 -4.46
C SER A 140 1.93 22.98 -5.71
N GLU A 141 0.73 22.70 -6.21
CA GLU A 141 0.13 23.29 -7.41
C GLU A 141 -1.26 23.85 -7.10
N PRO A 142 -1.34 25.08 -6.54
CA PRO A 142 -2.61 25.66 -6.11
C PRO A 142 -3.69 25.77 -7.19
N GLY A 143 -3.29 25.78 -8.47
CA GLY A 143 -4.21 25.80 -9.62
C GLY A 143 -5.07 24.53 -9.74
N LEU A 144 -4.64 23.40 -9.17
CA LEU A 144 -5.36 22.13 -9.19
C LEU A 144 -6.32 21.96 -8.01
N ARG A 145 -6.24 22.84 -7.00
CA ARG A 145 -7.11 22.79 -5.80
C ARG A 145 -8.61 22.75 -6.11
N PRO A 146 -9.15 23.53 -7.07
CA PRO A 146 -10.58 23.44 -7.41
C PRO A 146 -10.98 22.04 -7.90
N GLN A 147 -10.14 21.41 -8.73
CA GLN A 147 -10.40 20.07 -9.26
C GLN A 147 -10.39 19.02 -8.15
N VAL A 148 -9.45 19.11 -7.20
CA VAL A 148 -9.44 18.24 -6.00
C VAL A 148 -10.69 18.47 -5.15
N ARG A 149 -11.09 19.71 -4.89
CA ARG A 149 -12.30 20.03 -4.11
C ARG A 149 -13.57 19.46 -4.76
N ASP A 150 -13.69 19.57 -6.08
CA ASP A 150 -14.83 19.04 -6.82
C ASP A 150 -14.85 17.51 -6.77
N PHE A 151 -13.70 16.87 -6.98
CA PHE A 151 -13.55 15.42 -6.82
C PHE A 151 -13.95 14.94 -5.41
N LEU A 152 -13.48 15.59 -4.34
CA LEU A 152 -13.85 15.23 -2.96
C LEU A 152 -15.35 15.34 -2.72
N THR A 153 -15.99 16.33 -3.35
CA THR A 153 -17.44 16.54 -3.25
C THR A 153 -18.20 15.41 -3.95
N GLU A 154 -17.82 15.09 -5.19
CA GLU A 154 -18.37 13.98 -5.97
C GLU A 154 -18.17 12.64 -5.25
N PHE A 155 -16.96 12.39 -4.76
CA PHE A 155 -16.62 11.17 -4.02
C PHE A 155 -17.54 10.96 -2.82
N HIS A 156 -17.74 11.99 -1.99
CA HIS A 156 -18.66 11.89 -0.85
C HIS A 156 -20.11 11.62 -1.28
N ASP A 157 -20.54 12.22 -2.40
CA ASP A 157 -21.92 12.13 -2.87
C ASP A 157 -22.26 10.78 -3.53
N ASP A 158 -21.27 10.13 -4.15
CA ASP A 158 -21.38 8.80 -4.75
C ASP A 158 -21.06 7.65 -3.77
N ALA A 159 -20.35 7.94 -2.67
CA ALA A 159 -19.94 6.94 -1.70
C ALA A 159 -21.11 6.41 -0.86
N ASP A 160 -20.93 5.20 -0.34
CA ASP A 160 -21.91 4.54 0.53
C ASP A 160 -21.26 4.03 1.82
N ALA A 161 -22.07 3.45 2.70
CA ALA A 161 -21.62 2.90 3.98
C ALA A 161 -20.68 1.69 3.87
N LYS A 162 -20.38 1.18 2.66
CA LYS A 162 -19.41 0.10 2.45
C LYS A 162 -18.01 0.61 2.18
N THR A 163 -17.85 1.91 1.92
CA THR A 163 -16.51 2.51 1.85
C THR A 163 -15.82 2.34 3.19
N GLU A 164 -14.58 1.90 3.13
CA GLU A 164 -13.76 1.57 4.27
C GLU A 164 -13.45 2.80 5.13
N GLU A 165 -13.27 2.60 6.43
CA GLU A 165 -13.12 3.68 7.41
C GLU A 165 -11.84 4.50 7.16
N GLU A 166 -10.74 3.82 6.83
CA GLU A 166 -9.47 4.44 6.48
C GLU A 166 -9.57 5.40 5.28
N ILE A 167 -10.47 5.10 4.34
CA ILE A 167 -10.71 5.95 3.17
C ILE A 167 -11.47 7.21 3.56
N TRP A 168 -12.45 7.08 4.44
CA TRP A 168 -13.17 8.24 4.96
C TRP A 168 -12.26 9.15 5.78
N TRP A 169 -11.35 8.55 6.55
CA TRP A 169 -10.34 9.31 7.26
C TRP A 169 -9.39 10.04 6.31
N ALA A 170 -8.82 9.38 5.31
CA ALA A 170 -7.95 9.99 4.31
C ALA A 170 -8.65 11.14 3.54
N TRP A 171 -9.92 10.95 3.18
CA TRP A 171 -10.76 11.99 2.58
C TRP A 171 -10.97 13.18 3.53
N ALA A 172 -11.31 12.93 4.80
CA ALA A 172 -11.53 13.99 5.79
C ALA A 172 -10.24 14.75 6.10
N GLN A 173 -9.10 14.05 6.18
CA GLN A 173 -7.78 14.66 6.30
C GLN A 173 -7.47 15.57 5.12
N THR A 174 -7.70 15.12 3.88
CA THR A 174 -7.50 15.96 2.69
C THR A 174 -8.30 17.25 2.77
N VAL A 175 -9.59 17.17 3.14
CA VAL A 175 -10.45 18.35 3.37
C VAL A 175 -9.85 19.27 4.44
N GLY A 176 -9.38 18.68 5.53
CA GLY A 176 -8.78 19.35 6.68
C GLY A 176 -7.51 20.12 6.33
N VAL A 177 -6.59 19.44 5.66
CA VAL A 177 -5.28 19.95 5.27
C VAL A 177 -5.40 21.04 4.22
N LEU A 178 -6.27 20.84 3.22
CA LEU A 178 -6.51 21.84 2.19
C LEU A 178 -7.40 22.98 2.69
N GLY A 179 -8.03 22.87 3.86
CA GLY A 179 -8.81 23.94 4.45
C GLY A 179 -10.11 24.24 3.69
N PHE A 180 -10.78 23.22 3.16
CA PHE A 180 -12.06 23.39 2.45
C PHE A 180 -13.22 23.57 3.45
N GLU A 181 -13.37 24.81 3.96
CA GLU A 181 -14.36 25.17 5.00
C GLU A 181 -15.81 24.86 4.60
N ASP A 182 -16.13 24.95 3.32
CA ASP A 182 -17.45 24.65 2.78
C ASP A 182 -17.81 23.14 2.84
N MET A 183 -16.81 22.28 3.06
CA MET A 183 -16.98 20.84 3.16
C MET A 183 -17.09 20.33 4.61
N VAL A 184 -16.91 21.19 5.61
CA VAL A 184 -16.94 20.81 7.05
C VAL A 184 -18.25 20.11 7.44
N CYS A 185 -19.39 20.55 6.89
CA CYS A 185 -20.67 19.90 7.14
C CYS A 185 -20.73 18.47 6.58
N LYS A 186 -20.10 18.21 5.42
CA LYS A 186 -20.00 16.86 4.86
C LYS A 186 -19.10 15.99 5.73
N VAL A 187 -17.96 16.51 6.19
CA VAL A 187 -17.08 15.80 7.13
C VAL A 187 -17.83 15.42 8.41
N ARG A 188 -18.51 16.39 9.04
CA ARG A 188 -19.31 16.12 10.23
C ARG A 188 -20.35 15.00 9.99
N ALA A 189 -21.01 15.00 8.85
CA ALA A 189 -21.99 13.96 8.51
C ALA A 189 -21.36 12.56 8.40
N VAL A 190 -20.11 12.43 7.94
CA VAL A 190 -19.38 11.15 7.91
C VAL A 190 -19.19 10.61 9.33
N PHE A 191 -18.77 11.45 10.28
CA PHE A 191 -18.63 11.07 11.70
C PHE A 191 -19.98 10.76 12.36
N GLU A 192 -21.01 11.58 12.13
CA GLU A 192 -22.35 11.36 12.70
C GLU A 192 -23.01 10.06 12.21
N ARG A 193 -22.68 9.62 10.98
CA ARG A 193 -23.12 8.33 10.43
C ARG A 193 -22.32 7.14 10.97
N GLY A 194 -21.24 7.38 11.71
CA GLY A 194 -20.34 6.34 12.20
C GLY A 194 -19.52 5.66 11.10
N TRP A 195 -19.30 6.35 9.98
CA TRP A 195 -18.40 5.87 8.92
C TRP A 195 -16.92 6.04 9.29
N ILE A 196 -16.65 6.94 10.24
CA ILE A 196 -15.43 6.97 11.03
C ILE A 196 -15.83 6.74 12.49
N THR A 197 -15.29 5.68 13.08
CA THR A 197 -15.58 5.23 14.43
C THR A 197 -14.71 5.97 15.45
N PRO A 198 -15.20 6.13 16.69
CA PRO A 198 -14.41 6.76 17.76
C PRO A 198 -13.12 6.02 18.11
N ASP A 199 -13.00 4.72 17.79
CA ASP A 199 -11.80 3.93 18.04
C ASP A 199 -10.68 4.26 17.04
N HIS A 200 -11.03 4.78 15.86
CA HIS A 200 -10.08 5.26 14.87
C HIS A 200 -9.63 6.70 15.18
N THR A 201 -10.58 7.64 15.27
CA THR A 201 -10.30 9.06 15.56
C THR A 201 -11.58 9.83 15.93
N ALA A 202 -11.43 10.99 16.57
CA ALA A 202 -12.54 11.87 16.90
C ALA A 202 -12.69 13.02 15.90
N TYR A 203 -13.91 13.54 15.75
CA TYR A 203 -14.15 14.76 14.95
C TYR A 203 -13.32 15.96 15.44
N ALA A 204 -12.97 16.01 16.73
CA ALA A 204 -12.08 17.02 17.29
C ALA A 204 -10.65 16.97 16.70
N ASP A 205 -10.18 15.80 16.28
CA ASP A 205 -8.88 15.66 15.61
C ASP A 205 -8.92 16.30 14.21
N PHE A 206 -10.02 16.13 13.47
CA PHE A 206 -10.26 16.85 12.22
C PHE A 206 -10.30 18.37 12.44
N GLU A 207 -10.98 18.85 13.49
CA GLU A 207 -11.00 20.28 13.83
C GLU A 207 -9.60 20.80 14.17
N HIS A 208 -8.77 19.99 14.83
CA HIS A 208 -7.39 20.32 15.09
C HIS A 208 -6.57 20.43 13.79
N VAL A 209 -6.73 19.48 12.86
CA VAL A 209 -6.08 19.54 11.53
C VAL A 209 -6.46 20.81 10.79
N MET A 210 -7.75 21.17 10.74
CA MET A 210 -8.23 22.42 10.13
C MET A 210 -7.58 23.65 10.78
N GLN A 211 -7.52 23.69 12.12
CA GLN A 211 -6.98 24.82 12.86
C GLN A 211 -5.48 24.99 12.64
N VAL A 212 -4.71 23.89 12.68
CA VAL A 212 -3.27 23.91 12.40
C VAL A 212 -3.02 24.42 10.99
N ASN A 213 -3.67 23.87 9.97
CA ASN A 213 -3.40 24.25 8.58
C ASN A 213 -3.92 25.66 8.21
N ARG A 214 -4.92 26.19 8.94
CA ARG A 214 -5.35 27.60 8.81
C ARG A 214 -4.32 28.59 9.37
N THR A 215 -3.56 28.19 10.39
CA THR A 215 -2.64 29.08 11.13
C THR A 215 -1.16 28.81 10.86
N ALA A 216 -0.85 27.68 10.24
CA ALA A 216 0.48 27.27 9.88
C ALA A 216 1.10 28.17 8.81
N ASP A 217 2.27 28.71 9.13
CA ASP A 217 3.31 28.94 8.13
C ASP A 217 3.99 27.57 7.84
N SER A 218 4.76 27.46 6.76
CA SER A 218 5.35 26.21 6.21
C SER A 218 6.13 25.27 7.16
N ALA A 219 6.29 25.61 8.43
CA ALA A 219 7.05 24.89 9.46
C ALA A 219 6.23 23.92 10.34
N SER A 220 4.89 23.91 10.22
CA SER A 220 3.97 23.05 10.99
C SER A 220 2.79 22.65 10.11
N GLY A 221 2.29 21.41 10.20
CA GLY A 221 1.15 20.93 9.40
C GLY A 221 1.52 19.73 8.53
N PHE A 222 0.58 19.28 7.69
CA PHE A 222 0.69 18.04 6.91
C PHE A 222 2.02 17.94 6.15
N ALA A 223 2.37 18.93 5.32
CA ALA A 223 3.62 18.92 4.55
C ALA A 223 4.91 19.02 5.39
N ALA A 224 4.81 19.35 6.68
CA ALA A 224 5.97 19.43 7.56
C ALA A 224 6.41 18.05 8.07
N GLU A 225 5.51 17.07 8.10
CA GLU A 225 5.82 15.69 8.50
C GLU A 225 6.71 15.00 7.47
N TYR A 226 7.65 14.17 7.95
CA TYR A 226 8.64 13.51 7.07
C TYR A 226 7.97 12.66 5.98
N HIS A 227 6.91 11.95 6.34
CA HIS A 227 6.14 11.08 5.45
C HIS A 227 5.36 11.87 4.37
N ASN A 228 5.29 13.20 4.47
CA ASN A 228 4.55 14.06 3.54
C ASN A 228 5.49 14.95 2.71
N ARG A 229 6.78 14.58 2.60
CA ARG A 229 7.79 15.29 1.80
C ARG A 229 8.17 14.50 0.55
N PRO A 230 8.43 15.16 -0.59
CA PRO A 230 8.85 14.46 -1.80
C PRO A 230 10.08 13.59 -1.52
N ILE A 231 10.11 12.39 -2.09
CA ILE A 231 11.30 11.54 -2.05
C ILE A 231 12.38 12.22 -2.89
N THR A 232 13.47 12.65 -2.24
CA THR A 232 14.62 13.30 -2.92
C THR A 232 15.90 12.49 -2.83
N ASP A 233 15.93 11.44 -2.00
CA ASP A 233 17.07 10.54 -1.86
C ASP A 233 16.59 9.14 -1.44
N THR A 234 16.53 8.23 -2.41
CA THR A 234 16.16 6.82 -2.24
C THR A 234 17.03 6.09 -1.23
N VAL A 235 18.33 6.41 -1.15
CA VAL A 235 19.22 5.78 -0.14
C VAL A 235 18.83 6.25 1.25
N ALA A 236 18.59 7.56 1.43
CA ALA A 236 18.17 8.11 2.71
C ALA A 236 16.80 7.59 3.15
N GLU A 237 15.88 7.41 2.19
CA GLU A 237 14.55 6.85 2.43
C GLU A 237 14.63 5.39 2.88
N LEU A 238 15.35 4.55 2.13
CA LEU A 238 15.35 3.10 2.35
C LEU A 238 16.31 2.62 3.44
N LYS A 239 17.32 3.41 3.85
CA LYS A 239 18.32 2.96 4.84
C LYS A 239 17.71 2.53 6.18
N GLY A 240 16.56 3.11 6.55
CA GLY A 240 15.88 2.86 7.83
C GLY A 240 14.99 1.62 7.81
N TRP A 241 14.74 1.04 6.64
CA TRP A 241 13.76 -0.02 6.49
C TRP A 241 14.28 -1.33 7.10
N TYR A 242 13.41 -1.99 7.87
CA TYR A 242 13.77 -3.21 8.60
C TYR A 242 14.22 -4.34 7.67
N CYS A 243 13.69 -4.42 6.45
CA CYS A 243 14.05 -5.45 5.47
C CYS A 243 15.54 -5.41 5.04
N PHE A 244 16.23 -4.28 5.21
CA PHE A 244 17.66 -4.14 4.94
C PHE A 244 18.53 -4.28 6.19
N SER A 245 17.93 -4.48 7.36
CA SER A 245 18.65 -4.65 8.62
C SER A 245 19.40 -5.99 8.69
N PRO A 246 20.57 -6.05 9.37
CA PRO A 246 21.25 -7.32 9.63
C PRO A 246 20.36 -8.34 10.33
N GLU A 247 19.48 -7.90 11.23
CA GLU A 247 18.57 -8.75 11.99
C GLU A 247 17.56 -9.45 11.07
N TYR A 248 16.93 -8.71 10.17
CA TYR A 248 16.00 -9.27 9.20
C TYR A 248 16.69 -10.26 8.26
N LEU A 249 17.85 -9.89 7.70
CA LEU A 249 18.61 -10.75 6.79
C LEU A 249 19.10 -12.03 7.49
N ALA A 250 19.51 -11.92 8.76
CA ALA A 250 19.83 -13.08 9.60
C ALA A 250 18.61 -13.97 9.83
N SER A 251 17.42 -13.39 10.06
CA SER A 251 16.19 -14.16 10.23
C SER A 251 15.82 -14.95 8.97
N LYS A 252 15.92 -14.34 7.78
CA LYS A 252 15.57 -14.97 6.50
C LYS A 252 16.60 -16.00 6.04
N SER A 253 17.88 -15.81 6.36
CA SER A 253 18.93 -16.82 6.13
C SER A 253 18.89 -17.99 7.11
N ARG A 254 18.33 -17.79 8.32
CA ARG A 254 18.08 -18.83 9.33
C ARG A 254 16.83 -19.67 9.05
N VAL A 255 15.98 -19.27 8.11
CA VAL A 255 14.99 -20.17 7.53
C VAL A 255 15.73 -21.21 6.67
N GLN A 256 16.48 -22.10 7.32
CA GLN A 256 16.53 -23.47 6.85
C GLN A 256 15.07 -23.94 6.79
N PRO A 257 14.65 -24.73 5.79
CA PRO A 257 13.39 -25.46 5.94
C PRO A 257 13.47 -26.11 7.32
N LEU A 258 12.41 -26.01 8.12
CA LEU A 258 12.27 -26.82 9.32
C LEU A 258 12.64 -28.23 8.89
N ALA A 259 13.88 -28.60 9.17
CA ALA A 259 14.39 -29.91 8.91
C ALA A 259 13.58 -30.71 9.90
N LEU A 260 12.59 -31.42 9.37
CA LEU A 260 11.91 -32.53 10.02
C LEU A 260 12.96 -33.62 10.29
N THR A 261 13.97 -33.31 11.10
CA THR A 261 15.11 -34.17 11.44
C THR A 261 15.08 -34.50 12.92
N ASN A 262 13.91 -34.44 13.54
CA ASN A 262 13.68 -35.12 14.82
C ASN A 262 12.73 -36.31 14.58
N PRO A 263 13.25 -37.50 14.24
CA PRO A 263 12.43 -38.69 14.02
C PRO A 263 11.70 -39.17 15.28
N GLU A 264 12.07 -38.70 16.47
CA GLU A 264 11.49 -39.16 17.74
C GLU A 264 10.19 -38.43 18.14
N LEU A 265 9.82 -37.34 17.46
CA LEU A 265 8.57 -36.61 17.73
C LEU A 265 7.36 -37.12 16.93
N PHE A 266 7.59 -38.01 15.97
CA PHE A 266 6.54 -38.65 15.17
C PHE A 266 6.55 -40.16 15.43
N GLY A 267 5.94 -40.56 16.54
CA GLY A 267 5.46 -41.93 16.66
C GLY A 267 4.54 -42.22 15.48
N THR A 268 4.94 -43.14 14.62
CA THR A 268 4.19 -43.59 13.45
C THR A 268 2.93 -44.32 13.89
N GLN A 269 1.87 -43.57 14.20
CA GLN A 269 0.53 -44.11 14.09
C GLN A 269 0.04 -43.88 12.66
N PRO A 270 -0.26 -44.94 11.89
CA PRO A 270 -0.84 -44.78 10.57
C PRO A 270 -2.16 -44.02 10.71
N VAL A 271 -2.32 -42.96 9.93
CA VAL A 271 -3.59 -42.23 9.78
C VAL A 271 -4.63 -43.24 9.30
N GLN A 272 -5.54 -43.62 10.19
CA GLN A 272 -6.67 -44.46 9.82
C GLN A 272 -7.53 -43.69 8.81
N ALA A 273 -7.69 -44.26 7.63
CA ALA A 273 -8.64 -43.77 6.64
C ALA A 273 -10.01 -43.62 7.33
N ASN A 274 -10.55 -42.41 7.35
CA ASN A 274 -11.85 -42.11 7.95
C ASN A 274 -12.91 -43.06 7.38
N THR A 275 -13.32 -44.04 8.18
CA THR A 275 -14.46 -44.91 7.89
C THR A 275 -15.69 -44.02 7.71
N LYS A 276 -16.38 -44.11 6.57
CA LYS A 276 -17.63 -43.38 6.33
C LYS A 276 -18.64 -43.74 7.42
N ILE A 277 -18.86 -42.83 8.37
CA ILE A 277 -19.87 -42.99 9.43
C ILE A 277 -21.26 -42.99 8.80
N GLY A 278 -22.03 -44.06 9.04
CA GLY A 278 -23.40 -44.16 8.57
C GLY A 278 -24.33 -43.19 9.31
N ARG A 279 -25.31 -42.59 8.63
CA ARG A 279 -26.27 -41.64 9.24
C ARG A 279 -27.00 -42.17 10.49
N ASN A 280 -27.13 -43.49 10.65
CA ASN A 280 -27.78 -44.12 11.80
C ASN A 280 -26.80 -44.61 12.89
N ASP A 281 -25.50 -44.51 12.69
CA ASP A 281 -24.47 -44.95 13.63
C ASP A 281 -24.36 -43.99 14.84
N PRO A 282 -23.80 -44.43 15.98
CA PRO A 282 -23.52 -43.55 17.12
C PRO A 282 -22.64 -42.37 16.70
N CYS A 283 -22.98 -41.17 17.16
CA CYS A 283 -22.27 -39.96 16.80
C CYS A 283 -20.89 -39.91 17.49
N PRO A 284 -19.79 -39.66 16.74
CA PRO A 284 -18.44 -39.72 17.28
C PRO A 284 -18.11 -38.58 18.26
N CYS A 285 -18.95 -37.55 18.37
CA CYS A 285 -18.79 -36.46 19.35
C CYS A 285 -19.09 -36.88 20.80
N GLY A 286 -19.45 -38.14 21.04
CA GLY A 286 -19.70 -38.66 22.40
C GLY A 286 -21.08 -38.33 22.97
N SER A 287 -21.99 -37.76 22.17
CA SER A 287 -23.33 -37.36 22.63
C SER A 287 -24.29 -38.51 22.95
N GLY A 288 -23.93 -39.75 22.61
CA GLY A 288 -24.79 -40.94 22.74
C GLY A 288 -25.96 -40.99 21.74
N LYS A 289 -26.11 -40.00 20.85
CA LYS A 289 -27.17 -39.93 19.83
C LYS A 289 -26.71 -40.54 18.51
N LYS A 290 -27.65 -40.93 17.63
CA LYS A 290 -27.34 -41.30 16.24
C LYS A 290 -26.82 -40.09 15.46
N TYR A 291 -25.87 -40.28 14.55
CA TYR A 291 -25.16 -39.23 13.81
C TYR A 291 -26.12 -38.22 13.12
N LYS A 292 -27.17 -38.71 12.45
CA LYS A 292 -28.20 -37.85 11.80
C LYS A 292 -29.05 -37.00 12.75
N LYS A 293 -28.98 -37.24 14.06
CA LYS A 293 -29.72 -36.48 15.08
C LYS A 293 -28.77 -35.66 15.98
N CYS A 294 -27.52 -35.50 15.57
CA CYS A 294 -26.51 -34.75 16.33
C CYS A 294 -25.62 -33.93 15.40
N CYS A 295 -24.44 -34.41 14.99
CA CYS A 295 -23.50 -33.63 14.19
C CYS A 295 -23.85 -33.55 12.69
N ALA A 296 -24.86 -34.30 12.23
CA ALA A 296 -25.40 -34.21 10.86
C ALA A 296 -26.87 -33.77 10.83
N ALA A 297 -27.33 -33.13 11.92
CA ALA A 297 -28.67 -32.55 12.04
C ALA A 297 -28.67 -31.08 11.65
#